data_AF-A0A6P8GCF4-F1
#
_entry.id   AF-A0A6P8GCF4-F1
#
_cell.length_a   1.000
_cell.length_b   1.000
_cell.length_c   1.000
_cell.angle_alpha   90.00
_cell.angle_beta   90.00
_cell.angle_gamma   90.00
#
_symmetry.space_group_name_H-M   'P 1'
#
loop_
_entity.id
_entity.type
_entity.pdbx_description
1 polymer ?
#
loop_
_entity_poly.entity_id
_entity_poly.type
_entity_poly.pdbx_seq_one_letter_code
_entity_poly.pdbx_strand_id
1 'polypeptide(L)'
;MSGCARLYQVLFALLSVLVGVTCFNLDIEKPSVYSGPEGSYFGYSVDFYRPNPDKNVMAVLIGAPKANTTQPGIVEGGAVYYCAWPANDTDSCRQIPFDRTNNRMVKTNGERQNLDFKSHQWFGATVRTHGGKVVACAPLYHWRTVRELGEMEPVGTCYVAIQNFSAFAEYSPCRNTNSDPEGQGFCQAGFSVDFTKDGALVLGGPGSFYWQGTEQHILNTHLSNQSAVS
;
A
#
# COMPACT_ATOMS: atom_id res chain seq x y z
N MET A 1 -25.22 -18.94 -54.56
CA MET A 1 -25.48 -19.47 -53.18
C MET A 1 -24.25 -20.11 -52.52
N SER A 2 -23.22 -20.55 -53.27
CA SER A 2 -22.04 -21.26 -52.70
C SER A 2 -20.99 -20.36 -52.00
N GLY A 3 -20.88 -19.08 -52.38
CA GLY A 3 -19.89 -18.15 -51.80
C GLY A 3 -20.21 -17.64 -50.39
N CYS A 4 -21.48 -17.50 -50.05
CA CYS A 4 -21.91 -16.99 -48.73
C CYS A 4 -21.63 -18.01 -47.62
N ALA A 5 -21.83 -19.31 -47.89
CA ALA A 5 -21.55 -20.39 -46.94
C ALA A 5 -20.06 -20.51 -46.58
N ARG A 6 -19.15 -20.26 -47.56
CA ARG A 6 -17.70 -20.28 -47.31
C ARG A 6 -17.25 -19.11 -46.44
N LEU A 7 -17.84 -17.93 -46.63
CA LEU A 7 -17.53 -16.76 -45.79
C LEU A 7 -17.98 -16.98 -44.34
N TYR A 8 -19.17 -17.54 -44.13
CA TYR A 8 -19.65 -17.89 -42.79
C TYR A 8 -18.78 -18.94 -42.09
N GLN A 9 -18.29 -19.95 -42.80
CA GLN A 9 -17.39 -20.96 -42.22
C GLN A 9 -16.03 -20.37 -41.84
N VAL A 10 -15.46 -19.49 -42.67
CA VAL A 10 -14.21 -18.79 -42.33
C VAL A 10 -14.40 -17.86 -41.14
N LEU A 11 -15.53 -17.13 -41.08
CA LEU A 11 -15.85 -16.25 -39.96
C LEU A 11 -16.04 -17.04 -38.66
N PHE A 12 -16.72 -18.18 -38.71
CA PHE A 12 -16.95 -19.06 -37.56
C PHE A 12 -15.63 -19.70 -37.07
N ALA A 13 -14.76 -20.11 -38.00
CA ALA A 13 -13.43 -20.60 -37.67
C ALA A 13 -12.56 -19.50 -37.03
N LEU A 14 -12.57 -18.27 -37.56
CA LEU A 14 -11.86 -17.13 -36.96
C LEU A 14 -12.41 -16.79 -35.57
N LEU A 15 -13.73 -16.78 -35.40
CA LEU A 15 -14.38 -16.54 -34.10
C LEU A 15 -14.00 -17.63 -33.08
N SER A 16 -13.94 -18.89 -33.50
CA SER A 16 -13.55 -20.00 -32.61
C SER A 16 -12.08 -19.93 -32.16
N VAL A 17 -11.18 -19.43 -33.03
CA VAL A 17 -9.77 -19.19 -32.68
C VAL A 17 -9.63 -17.97 -31.75
N LEU A 18 -10.46 -16.93 -31.94
CA LEU A 18 -10.50 -15.74 -31.07
C LEU A 18 -11.07 -16.03 -29.67
N VAL A 19 -11.94 -17.03 -29.52
CA VAL A 19 -12.50 -17.47 -28.23
C VAL A 19 -11.52 -18.35 -27.43
N GLY A 20 -10.43 -18.83 -28.06
CA GLY A 20 -9.51 -19.82 -27.50
C GLY A 20 -8.26 -19.29 -26.81
N VAL A 21 -8.11 -17.97 -26.60
CA VAL A 21 -7.03 -17.43 -25.75
C VAL A 21 -7.55 -17.30 -24.33
N THR A 22 -7.95 -18.43 -23.76
CA THR A 22 -8.21 -18.53 -22.32
C THR A 22 -6.85 -18.55 -21.60
N CYS A 23 -6.77 -18.04 -20.37
CA CYS A 23 -5.59 -18.25 -19.53
C CYS A 23 -5.36 -19.78 -19.41
N PHE A 24 -4.45 -20.33 -20.18
CA PHE A 24 -4.42 -21.78 -20.43
C PHE A 24 -3.45 -22.54 -19.51
N ASN A 25 -2.54 -21.85 -18.83
CA ASN A 25 -1.47 -22.48 -18.03
C ASN A 25 -1.45 -22.06 -16.56
N LEU A 26 -2.49 -21.38 -16.06
CA LEU A 26 -2.68 -21.18 -14.62
C LEU A 26 -3.39 -22.42 -14.06
N ASP A 27 -2.78 -23.06 -13.06
CA ASP A 27 -3.41 -24.16 -12.33
C ASP A 27 -4.53 -23.62 -11.43
N ILE A 28 -5.77 -23.76 -11.91
CA ILE A 28 -6.98 -23.38 -11.18
C ILE A 28 -7.50 -24.49 -10.27
N GLU A 29 -6.97 -25.71 -10.37
CA GLU A 29 -7.41 -26.86 -9.58
C GLU A 29 -6.73 -26.88 -8.20
N LYS A 30 -5.46 -26.45 -8.13
CA LYS A 30 -4.67 -26.45 -6.88
C LYS A 30 -4.03 -25.08 -6.59
N PRO A 31 -4.82 -23.99 -6.45
CA PRO A 31 -4.28 -22.70 -6.08
C PRO A 31 -3.79 -22.68 -4.62
N SER A 32 -2.77 -21.89 -4.33
CA SER A 32 -2.46 -21.50 -2.96
C SER A 32 -3.42 -20.40 -2.51
N VAL A 33 -4.18 -20.66 -1.44
CA VAL A 33 -5.17 -19.70 -0.91
C VAL A 33 -4.67 -19.15 0.42
N TYR A 34 -4.62 -17.82 0.51
CA TYR A 34 -4.35 -17.11 1.76
C TYR A 34 -5.62 -16.44 2.25
N SER A 35 -5.86 -16.49 3.56
CA SER A 35 -7.01 -15.84 4.18
C SER A 35 -6.55 -15.03 5.38
N GLY A 36 -7.19 -13.88 5.58
CA GLY A 36 -6.96 -13.00 6.72
C GLY A 36 -8.21 -12.85 7.58
N PRO A 37 -8.15 -11.96 8.59
CA PRO A 37 -9.29 -11.71 9.48
C PRO A 37 -10.53 -11.22 8.72
N GLU A 38 -11.71 -11.64 9.19
CA GLU A 38 -12.98 -11.21 8.62
C GLU A 38 -13.15 -9.68 8.70
N GLY A 39 -13.68 -9.07 7.64
CA GLY A 39 -13.91 -7.62 7.58
C GLY A 39 -12.65 -6.75 7.46
N SER A 40 -11.44 -7.33 7.48
CA SER A 40 -10.19 -6.56 7.44
C SER A 40 -9.80 -6.05 6.06
N TYR A 41 -10.55 -6.43 5.02
CA TYR A 41 -10.22 -6.24 3.62
C TYR A 41 -8.86 -6.86 3.24
N PHE A 42 -8.54 -8.02 3.81
CA PHE A 42 -7.35 -8.78 3.43
C PHE A 42 -7.38 -9.11 1.94
N GLY A 43 -6.32 -8.75 1.22
CA GLY A 43 -6.25 -8.90 -0.23
C GLY A 43 -6.56 -7.61 -1.00
N TYR A 44 -6.82 -6.49 -0.31
CA TYR A 44 -7.06 -5.20 -0.96
C TYR A 44 -5.88 -4.74 -1.82
N SER A 45 -4.65 -5.02 -1.36
CA SER A 45 -3.44 -4.88 -2.17
C SER A 45 -2.55 -6.11 -1.99
N VAL A 46 -1.81 -6.47 -3.03
CA VAL A 46 -0.90 -7.62 -3.04
C VAL A 46 0.38 -7.28 -3.79
N ASP A 47 1.50 -7.85 -3.35
CA ASP A 47 2.76 -7.83 -4.11
C ASP A 47 3.65 -9.02 -3.74
N PHE A 48 4.58 -9.38 -4.62
CA PHE A 48 5.58 -10.40 -4.37
C PHE A 48 6.74 -9.84 -3.55
N TYR A 49 7.30 -10.63 -2.64
CA TYR A 49 8.48 -10.26 -1.87
C TYR A 49 9.59 -11.28 -1.99
N ARG A 50 10.72 -10.82 -2.54
CA ARG A 50 11.97 -11.59 -2.65
C ARG A 50 13.12 -10.73 -2.10
N PRO A 51 13.46 -10.88 -0.81
CA PRO A 51 14.48 -10.04 -0.18
C PRO A 51 15.88 -10.28 -0.72
N ASN A 52 16.17 -11.52 -1.11
CA ASN A 52 17.46 -11.89 -1.67
C ASN A 52 17.22 -12.73 -2.95
N PRO A 53 17.64 -12.24 -4.13
CA PRO A 53 17.52 -13.00 -5.39
C PRO A 53 18.21 -14.36 -5.36
N ASP A 54 19.31 -14.49 -4.63
CA ASP A 54 20.12 -15.71 -4.56
C ASP A 54 19.50 -16.78 -3.64
N LYS A 55 18.53 -16.39 -2.80
CA LYS A 55 17.78 -17.31 -1.95
C LYS A 55 16.45 -17.68 -2.61
N ASN A 56 16.10 -18.97 -2.55
CA ASN A 56 14.78 -19.48 -2.96
C ASN A 56 13.72 -19.26 -1.87
N VAL A 57 13.69 -18.06 -1.27
CA VAL A 57 12.67 -17.68 -0.30
C VAL A 57 11.80 -16.60 -0.92
N MET A 58 10.54 -16.93 -1.16
CA MET A 58 9.52 -16.04 -1.69
C MET A 58 8.40 -15.89 -0.67
N ALA A 59 7.79 -14.72 -0.67
CA ALA A 59 6.58 -14.46 0.06
C ALA A 59 5.62 -13.63 -0.77
N VAL A 60 4.34 -13.66 -0.40
CA VAL A 60 3.32 -12.72 -0.86
C VAL A 60 3.06 -11.75 0.28
N LEU A 61 3.11 -10.45 -0.01
CA LEU A 61 2.69 -9.42 0.92
C LEU A 61 1.25 -9.03 0.62
N ILE A 62 0.43 -8.97 1.66
CA ILE A 62 -1.00 -8.75 1.52
C ILE A 62 -1.44 -7.61 2.42
N GLY A 63 -1.96 -6.54 1.81
CA GLY A 63 -2.56 -5.41 2.51
C GLY A 63 -3.96 -5.73 3.00
N ALA A 64 -4.27 -5.25 4.20
CA ALA A 64 -5.56 -5.39 4.85
C ALA A 64 -5.91 -4.06 5.57
N PRO A 65 -6.41 -3.05 4.84
CA PRO A 65 -6.53 -1.68 5.33
C PRO A 65 -7.51 -1.50 6.50
N LYS A 66 -8.38 -2.47 6.77
CA LYS A 66 -9.31 -2.45 7.90
C LYS A 66 -8.92 -3.39 9.04
N ALA A 67 -7.74 -4.02 8.98
CA ALA A 67 -7.27 -4.89 10.05
C ALA A 67 -7.07 -4.13 11.36
N ASN A 68 -7.46 -4.75 12.47
CA ASN A 68 -7.02 -4.32 13.79
C ASN A 68 -5.56 -4.70 14.04
N THR A 69 -4.87 -3.84 14.78
CA THR A 69 -3.46 -4.01 15.15
C THR A 69 -3.32 -4.02 16.67
N THR A 70 -2.09 -4.19 17.15
CA THR A 70 -1.75 -4.08 18.58
C THR A 70 -1.46 -2.64 19.01
N GLN A 71 -1.66 -1.66 18.14
CA GLN A 71 -1.43 -0.24 18.45
C GLN A 71 -2.43 0.22 19.54
N PRO A 72 -1.96 0.80 20.66
CA PRO A 72 -2.85 1.18 21.74
C PRO A 72 -3.84 2.29 21.32
N GLY A 73 -5.13 2.04 21.53
CA GLY A 73 -6.19 3.03 21.27
C GLY A 73 -6.45 3.32 19.78
N ILE A 74 -5.96 2.49 18.87
CA ILE A 74 -6.19 2.62 17.42
C ILE A 74 -7.19 1.55 16.97
N VAL A 75 -8.22 1.98 16.24
CA VAL A 75 -9.27 1.11 15.70
C VAL A 75 -9.12 1.01 14.19
N GLU A 76 -9.12 -0.22 13.66
CA GLU A 76 -8.99 -0.49 12.22
C GLU A 76 -7.86 0.33 11.55
N GLY A 77 -6.70 0.38 12.20
CA GLY A 77 -5.55 1.13 11.68
C GLY A 77 -5.03 0.58 10.34
N GLY A 78 -5.30 -0.69 10.06
CA GLY A 78 -4.81 -1.39 8.87
C GLY A 78 -3.48 -2.09 9.11
N ALA A 79 -3.21 -3.15 8.35
CA ALA A 79 -1.98 -3.93 8.45
C ALA A 79 -1.52 -4.45 7.09
N VAL A 80 -0.23 -4.83 7.03
CA VAL A 80 0.33 -5.63 5.94
C VAL A 80 0.79 -6.97 6.50
N TYR A 81 0.44 -8.03 5.80
CA TYR A 81 0.76 -9.40 6.16
C TYR A 81 1.89 -9.95 5.30
N TYR A 82 2.80 -10.70 5.92
CA TYR A 82 3.80 -11.51 5.28
C TYR A 82 3.30 -12.96 5.21
N CYS A 83 3.13 -13.49 4.01
CA CYS A 83 2.69 -14.87 3.77
C CYS A 83 3.80 -15.63 3.05
N ALA A 84 4.41 -16.61 3.72
CA ALA A 84 5.45 -17.44 3.10
C ALA A 84 4.89 -18.26 1.94
N TRP A 85 5.68 -18.44 0.88
CA TRP A 85 5.35 -19.32 -0.23
C TRP A 85 6.39 -20.45 -0.36
N PRO A 86 5.97 -21.73 -0.52
CA PRO A 86 4.59 -22.20 -0.62
C PRO A 86 3.80 -22.02 0.68
N ALA A 87 2.48 -21.88 0.56
CA ALA A 87 1.61 -21.82 1.72
C ALA A 87 1.77 -23.09 2.54
N ASN A 88 1.99 -22.94 3.85
CA ASN A 88 2.07 -24.04 4.79
C ASN A 88 0.93 -23.88 5.80
N ASP A 89 0.19 -24.96 6.06
CA ASP A 89 -1.00 -24.96 6.94
C ASP A 89 -0.68 -24.51 8.37
N THR A 90 0.59 -24.62 8.81
CA THR A 90 1.03 -24.22 10.16
C THR A 90 1.52 -22.78 10.27
N ASP A 91 1.91 -22.13 9.16
CA ASP A 91 2.49 -20.78 9.14
C ASP A 91 1.49 -19.80 8.50
N SER A 92 0.51 -19.40 9.31
CA SER A 92 -0.43 -18.34 8.96
C SER A 92 0.29 -17.04 8.59
N CYS A 93 -0.24 -16.30 7.63
CA CYS A 93 0.20 -14.95 7.31
C CYS A 93 0.36 -14.10 8.58
N ARG A 94 1.55 -13.52 8.79
CA ARG A 94 1.87 -12.74 9.99
C ARG A 94 1.88 -11.24 9.71
N GLN A 95 1.39 -10.42 10.64
CA GLN A 95 1.46 -8.96 10.49
C GLN A 95 2.92 -8.46 10.54
N ILE A 96 3.25 -7.52 9.67
CA ILE A 96 4.54 -6.81 9.65
C ILE A 96 4.41 -5.56 10.54
N PRO A 97 5.28 -5.39 11.56
CA PRO A 97 5.13 -4.34 12.56
C PRO A 97 5.73 -3.00 12.10
N PHE A 98 5.16 -2.37 11.07
CA PHE A 98 5.64 -1.08 10.56
C PHE A 98 5.57 0.05 11.60
N ASP A 99 4.49 0.08 12.40
CA ASP A 99 4.30 1.01 13.51
C ASP A 99 3.54 0.31 14.64
N ARG A 100 4.02 0.45 15.87
CA ARG A 100 3.40 -0.09 17.10
C ARG A 100 2.91 1.00 18.06
N THR A 101 3.09 2.26 17.67
CA THR A 101 2.80 3.43 18.51
C THR A 101 1.35 3.87 18.35
N ASN A 102 0.84 4.53 19.39
CA ASN A 102 -0.46 5.22 19.35
C ASN A 102 -0.33 6.56 18.59
N ASN A 103 -1.37 7.39 18.68
CA ASN A 103 -1.32 8.75 18.13
C ASN A 103 -0.25 9.58 18.86
N ARG A 104 0.54 10.35 18.09
CA ARG A 104 1.46 11.37 18.56
C ARG A 104 0.67 12.46 19.28
N MET A 105 1.21 12.95 20.39
CA MET A 105 0.57 13.98 21.22
C MET A 105 1.41 15.25 21.22
N VAL A 106 0.76 16.41 21.09
CA VAL A 106 1.36 17.72 21.27
C VAL A 106 0.72 18.42 22.48
N LYS A 107 1.50 19.28 23.16
CA LYS A 107 0.98 20.13 24.23
C LYS A 107 0.80 21.55 23.67
N THR A 108 -0.46 21.99 23.56
CA THR A 108 -0.81 23.32 23.06
C THR A 108 -1.69 24.00 24.11
N ASN A 109 -1.35 25.23 24.51
CA ASN A 109 -2.09 26.01 25.53
C ASN A 109 -2.34 25.26 26.86
N GLY A 110 -1.44 24.35 27.24
CA GLY A 110 -1.55 23.56 28.48
C GLY A 110 -2.30 22.24 28.32
N GLU A 111 -3.03 22.02 27.24
CA GLU A 111 -3.79 20.80 26.96
C GLU A 111 -2.99 19.82 26.08
N ARG A 112 -3.12 18.51 26.34
CA ARG A 112 -2.53 17.47 25.47
C ARG A 112 -3.55 17.09 24.41
N GLN A 113 -3.18 17.26 23.15
CA GLN A 113 -4.06 16.98 22.02
C GLN A 113 -3.35 16.03 21.04
N ASN A 114 -4.14 15.19 20.35
CA ASN A 114 -3.63 14.34 19.29
C ASN A 114 -3.11 15.22 18.13
N LEU A 115 -1.94 14.87 17.63
CA LEU A 115 -1.28 15.51 16.49
C LEU A 115 -1.53 14.71 15.20
N ASP A 116 -1.68 13.40 15.31
CA ASP A 116 -2.10 12.52 14.22
C ASP A 116 -3.28 11.63 14.64
N PHE A 117 -3.96 11.06 13.64
CA PHE A 117 -5.07 10.14 13.86
C PHE A 117 -4.88 8.92 12.96
N LYS A 118 -4.60 7.79 13.62
CA LYS A 118 -4.29 6.51 12.94
C LYS A 118 -5.50 5.58 12.86
N SER A 119 -6.59 5.83 13.58
CA SER A 119 -7.81 5.02 13.46
C SER A 119 -8.43 5.20 12.09
N HIS A 120 -8.82 4.09 11.45
CA HIS A 120 -9.38 4.06 10.08
C HIS A 120 -8.50 4.73 9.00
N GLN A 121 -7.18 4.80 9.22
CA GLN A 121 -6.24 5.43 8.28
C GLN A 121 -6.01 4.62 6.99
N TRP A 122 -6.53 3.39 6.92
CA TRP A 122 -6.39 2.48 5.78
C TRP A 122 -4.94 2.06 5.48
N PHE A 123 -4.13 1.79 6.52
CA PHE A 123 -2.76 1.33 6.32
C PHE A 123 -2.69 -0.04 5.62
N GLY A 124 -1.94 -0.13 4.53
CA GLY A 124 -1.91 -1.31 3.65
C GLY A 124 -2.92 -1.23 2.50
N ALA A 125 -3.55 -0.07 2.27
CA ALA A 125 -4.34 0.16 1.06
C ALA A 125 -3.49 0.02 -0.22
N THR A 126 -2.22 0.39 -0.14
CA THR A 126 -1.23 0.13 -1.18
C THR A 126 0.02 -0.50 -0.58
N VAL A 127 0.56 -1.50 -1.26
CA VAL A 127 1.77 -2.23 -0.89
C VAL A 127 2.60 -2.47 -2.15
N ARG A 128 3.89 -2.09 -2.13
CA ARG A 128 4.83 -2.36 -3.21
C ARG A 128 6.18 -2.79 -2.69
N THR A 129 6.92 -3.55 -3.48
CA THR A 129 8.26 -4.01 -3.12
C THR A 129 9.29 -3.72 -4.21
N HIS A 130 10.55 -3.55 -3.80
CA HIS A 130 11.68 -3.43 -4.71
C HIS A 130 12.99 -3.81 -4.01
N GLY A 131 13.71 -4.79 -4.52
CA GLY A 131 15.06 -5.14 -4.02
C GLY A 131 15.11 -5.39 -2.51
N GLY A 132 14.08 -6.03 -1.94
CA GLY A 132 13.96 -6.29 -0.51
C GLY A 132 13.44 -5.13 0.34
N LYS A 133 13.21 -3.95 -0.25
CA LYS A 133 12.45 -2.85 0.35
C LYS A 133 10.96 -3.07 0.15
N VAL A 134 10.16 -2.59 1.09
CA VAL A 134 8.69 -2.64 1.03
C VAL A 134 8.15 -1.28 1.41
N VAL A 135 7.24 -0.74 0.62
CA VAL A 135 6.45 0.44 0.98
C VAL A 135 5.01 0.01 1.23
N ALA A 136 4.40 0.59 2.27
CA ALA A 136 2.99 0.43 2.56
C ALA A 136 2.40 1.77 2.99
N CYS A 137 1.21 2.12 2.49
CA CYS A 137 0.62 3.44 2.72
C CYS A 137 -0.75 3.40 3.38
N ALA A 138 -1.06 4.50 4.08
CA ALA A 138 -2.31 4.84 4.72
C ALA A 138 -2.85 6.15 4.10
N PRO A 139 -3.59 6.08 2.98
CA PRO A 139 -4.05 7.29 2.28
C PRO A 139 -5.09 8.09 3.06
N LEU A 140 -5.73 7.49 4.07
CA LEU A 140 -6.68 8.17 4.97
C LEU A 140 -6.05 8.53 6.32
N TYR A 141 -4.73 8.52 6.43
CA TYR A 141 -4.04 9.06 7.61
C TYR A 141 -4.31 10.56 7.72
N HIS A 142 -4.79 10.98 8.90
CA HIS A 142 -5.06 12.38 9.18
C HIS A 142 -3.98 12.99 10.06
N TRP A 143 -3.66 14.23 9.75
CA TRP A 143 -2.78 15.07 10.53
C TRP A 143 -3.55 16.26 11.10
N ARG A 144 -3.13 16.75 12.25
CA ARG A 144 -3.60 18.02 12.79
C ARG A 144 -2.53 19.08 12.67
N THR A 145 -2.80 20.10 11.89
CA THR A 145 -1.90 21.25 11.81
C THR A 145 -1.92 22.04 13.13
N VAL A 146 -0.75 22.39 13.65
CA VAL A 146 -0.61 23.16 14.91
C VAL A 146 -0.83 24.65 14.61
N ARG A 147 -2.09 25.01 14.36
CA ARG A 147 -2.59 26.38 14.15
C ARG A 147 -3.79 26.64 15.09
N GLU A 148 -4.21 27.90 15.22
CA GLU A 148 -5.32 28.31 16.10
C GLU A 148 -6.63 27.56 15.80
N LEU A 149 -6.86 27.21 14.53
CA LEU A 149 -7.96 26.37 14.05
C LEU A 149 -7.38 25.05 13.51
N GLY A 150 -6.86 24.20 14.39
CA GLY A 150 -6.27 22.92 13.96
C GLY A 150 -7.34 21.97 13.41
N GLU A 151 -7.43 21.85 12.08
CA GLU A 151 -8.31 20.91 11.38
C GLU A 151 -7.69 19.51 11.31
N MET A 152 -8.49 18.51 10.92
CA MET A 152 -8.00 17.14 10.67
C MET A 152 -7.89 16.94 9.16
N GLU A 153 -6.67 17.00 8.63
CA GLU A 153 -6.44 16.98 7.19
C GLU A 153 -5.97 15.59 6.73
N PRO A 154 -6.63 14.95 5.74
CA PRO A 154 -6.25 13.61 5.24
C PRO A 154 -5.04 13.69 4.30
N VAL A 155 -3.88 14.03 4.86
CA VAL A 155 -2.63 14.21 4.11
C VAL A 155 -2.07 12.90 3.55
N GLY A 156 -2.39 11.77 4.19
CA GLY A 156 -1.82 10.46 3.87
C GLY A 156 -0.37 10.28 4.37
N THR A 157 0.05 9.03 4.55
CA THR A 157 1.43 8.68 4.93
C THR A 157 1.80 7.31 4.40
N CYS A 158 3.09 7.08 4.20
CA CYS A 158 3.65 5.78 3.84
C CYS A 158 4.78 5.40 4.80
N TYR A 159 4.97 4.11 5.00
CA TYR A 159 6.12 3.56 5.70
C TYR A 159 6.92 2.68 4.76
N VAL A 160 8.24 2.87 4.77
CA VAL A 160 9.18 2.04 4.02
C VAL A 160 9.92 1.14 5.00
N ALA A 161 9.74 -0.18 4.86
CA ALA A 161 10.55 -1.18 5.52
C ALA A 161 11.77 -1.51 4.66
N ILE A 162 12.93 -1.60 5.30
CA ILE A 162 14.17 -2.03 4.67
C ILE A 162 14.83 -3.14 5.50
N GLN A 163 15.94 -3.68 5.02
CA GLN A 163 16.76 -4.67 5.74
C GLN A 163 15.93 -5.87 6.27
N ASN A 164 14.97 -6.35 5.47
CA ASN A 164 14.09 -7.46 5.84
C ASN A 164 13.28 -7.20 7.13
N PHE A 165 12.66 -6.01 7.21
CA PHE A 165 11.77 -5.57 8.29
C PHE A 165 12.45 -5.30 9.63
N SER A 166 13.76 -5.05 9.64
CA SER A 166 14.47 -4.61 10.86
C SER A 166 14.46 -3.09 11.06
N ALA A 167 14.23 -2.31 10.00
CA ALA A 167 14.18 -0.85 10.05
C ALA A 167 13.03 -0.30 9.21
N PHE A 168 12.42 0.79 9.70
CA PHE A 168 11.24 1.42 9.12
C PHE A 168 11.42 2.94 9.10
N ALA A 169 10.99 3.59 8.02
CA ALA A 169 10.99 5.04 7.89
C ALA A 169 9.62 5.55 7.41
N GLU A 170 9.12 6.63 8.00
CA GLU A 170 7.87 7.29 7.62
C GLU A 170 8.12 8.34 6.53
N TYR A 171 7.30 8.32 5.48
CA TYR A 171 7.27 9.29 4.39
C TYR A 171 5.86 9.85 4.23
N SER A 172 5.69 11.12 4.60
CA SER A 172 4.44 11.87 4.41
C SER A 172 4.78 13.22 3.76
N PRO A 173 5.03 13.26 2.44
CA PRO A 173 5.48 14.49 1.75
C PRO A 173 4.41 15.60 1.74
N CYS A 174 3.13 15.22 1.80
CA CYS A 174 2.01 16.15 1.85
C CYS A 174 1.73 16.72 3.25
N ARG A 175 2.37 16.18 4.30
CA ARG A 175 2.35 16.76 5.66
C ARG A 175 3.35 17.91 5.74
N ASN A 176 2.93 19.09 5.28
CA ASN A 176 3.72 20.32 5.28
C ASN A 176 2.88 21.55 5.68
N THR A 177 3.42 22.75 5.49
CA THR A 177 2.78 24.01 5.90
C THR A 177 1.58 24.41 5.04
N ASN A 178 1.38 23.80 3.88
CA ASN A 178 0.27 24.12 2.98
C ASN A 178 -0.89 23.16 3.26
N SER A 179 -1.44 23.22 4.48
CA SER A 179 -2.44 22.26 5.00
C SER A 179 -3.87 22.49 4.49
N ASP A 180 -4.12 23.53 3.68
CA ASP A 180 -5.46 23.87 3.20
C ASP A 180 -5.82 23.09 1.91
N PRO A 181 -7.09 23.05 1.47
CA PRO A 181 -7.50 22.44 0.20
C PRO A 181 -6.80 23.03 -1.04
N GLU A 182 -6.45 24.32 -1.02
CA GLU A 182 -5.62 24.99 -2.02
C GLU A 182 -4.22 24.36 -2.13
N GLY A 183 -3.75 23.76 -1.03
CA GLY A 183 -2.44 23.15 -0.89
C GLY A 183 -2.50 21.63 -0.92
N GLN A 184 -1.98 20.98 0.12
CA GLN A 184 -1.79 19.53 0.20
C GLN A 184 -2.45 18.89 1.43
N GLY A 185 -3.28 19.62 2.18
CA GLY A 185 -4.02 19.07 3.33
C GLY A 185 -4.85 17.83 3.00
N PHE A 186 -5.47 17.84 1.82
CA PHE A 186 -6.33 16.75 1.34
C PHE A 186 -5.61 15.81 0.38
N CYS A 187 -4.28 15.84 0.34
CA CYS A 187 -3.48 15.15 -0.65
C CYS A 187 -3.75 13.64 -0.73
N GLN A 188 -3.97 12.96 0.40
CA GLN A 188 -4.10 11.50 0.47
C GLN A 188 -2.89 10.78 -0.14
N ALA A 189 -1.68 11.24 0.19
CA ALA A 189 -0.44 10.68 -0.31
C ALA A 189 -0.37 9.17 -0.06
N GLY A 190 0.02 8.42 -1.10
CA GLY A 190 0.09 6.96 -1.06
C GLY A 190 -1.21 6.27 -1.45
N PHE A 191 -2.20 7.02 -1.96
CA PHE A 191 -3.36 6.45 -2.64
C PHE A 191 -2.95 5.54 -3.80
N SER A 192 -1.89 5.92 -4.51
CA SER A 192 -1.12 5.05 -5.40
C SER A 192 0.37 5.18 -5.08
N VAL A 193 1.12 4.10 -5.31
CA VAL A 193 2.56 4.08 -5.10
C VAL A 193 3.21 3.05 -6.03
N ASP A 194 4.42 3.33 -6.49
CA ASP A 194 5.26 2.35 -7.19
C ASP A 194 6.75 2.60 -7.00
N PHE A 195 7.56 1.58 -7.25
CA PHE A 195 9.00 1.71 -7.32
C PHE A 195 9.46 1.76 -8.78
N THR A 196 10.38 2.68 -9.07
CA THR A 196 11.11 2.69 -10.34
C THR A 196 12.11 1.53 -10.41
N LYS A 197 12.68 1.29 -11.60
CA LYS A 197 13.69 0.23 -11.81
C LYS A 197 14.97 0.44 -10.99
N ASP A 198 15.32 1.67 -10.67
CA ASP A 198 16.45 2.07 -9.84
C ASP A 198 16.11 2.18 -8.35
N GLY A 199 14.87 1.84 -7.97
CA GLY A 199 14.42 1.78 -6.58
C GLY A 199 14.07 3.15 -5.98
N ALA A 200 13.85 4.17 -6.80
CA ALA A 200 13.18 5.39 -6.36
C ALA A 200 11.69 5.13 -6.15
N LEU A 201 11.06 5.88 -5.26
CA LEU A 201 9.66 5.71 -4.90
C LEU A 201 8.84 6.83 -5.56
N VAL A 202 7.74 6.45 -6.20
CA VAL A 202 6.78 7.38 -6.81
C VAL A 202 5.47 7.27 -6.07
N LEU A 203 4.96 8.38 -5.53
CA LEU A 203 3.68 8.43 -4.81
C LEU A 203 2.67 9.32 -5.54
N GLY A 204 1.44 8.84 -5.66
CA GLY A 204 0.30 9.65 -6.07
C GLY A 204 -0.48 10.18 -4.87
N GLY A 205 -0.94 11.43 -4.99
CA GLY A 205 -1.84 12.08 -4.04
C GLY A 205 -2.97 12.78 -4.78
N PRO A 206 -4.18 12.18 -4.87
CA PRO A 206 -5.25 12.69 -5.72
C PRO A 206 -5.88 14.01 -5.24
N GLY A 207 -5.79 14.35 -3.96
CA GLY A 207 -6.53 15.49 -3.40
C GLY A 207 -5.73 16.78 -3.21
N SER A 208 -4.51 16.87 -3.77
CA SER A 208 -3.75 18.12 -3.73
C SER A 208 -4.34 19.17 -4.69
N PHE A 209 -4.22 20.45 -4.30
CA PHE A 209 -4.57 21.63 -5.09
C PHE A 209 -6.01 21.60 -5.60
N TYR A 210 -6.99 21.52 -4.70
CA TYR A 210 -8.40 21.33 -5.05
C TYR A 210 -8.62 20.10 -5.96
N TRP A 211 -8.07 18.96 -5.56
CA TRP A 211 -8.19 17.69 -6.28
C TRP A 211 -7.67 17.68 -7.72
N GLN A 212 -6.76 18.60 -8.07
CA GLN A 212 -5.96 18.48 -9.30
C GLN A 212 -5.04 17.25 -9.24
N GLY A 213 -4.58 16.92 -8.04
CA GLY A 213 -3.68 15.80 -7.78
C GLY A 213 -2.20 16.19 -7.80
N THR A 214 -1.35 15.28 -7.36
CA THR A 214 0.11 15.43 -7.34
C THR A 214 0.80 14.07 -7.50
N GLU A 215 2.02 14.11 -8.01
CA GLU A 215 2.98 13.01 -8.01
C GLU A 215 4.22 13.46 -7.23
N GLN A 216 4.74 12.62 -6.34
CA GLN A 216 5.92 12.88 -5.53
C GLN A 216 6.99 11.81 -5.79
N HIS A 217 8.18 12.25 -6.20
CA HIS A 217 9.29 11.36 -6.51
C HIS A 217 10.35 11.41 -5.41
N ILE A 218 10.56 10.31 -4.69
CA ILE A 218 11.51 10.20 -3.58
C ILE A 218 12.71 9.38 -4.03
N LEU A 219 13.88 10.02 -4.12
CA LEU A 219 15.10 9.37 -4.59
C LEU A 219 15.53 8.24 -3.64
N ASN A 220 16.09 7.18 -4.23
CA ASN A 220 16.56 5.99 -3.51
C ASN A 220 17.62 6.32 -2.43
N THR A 221 18.44 7.34 -2.66
CA THR A 221 19.43 7.85 -1.68
C THR A 221 18.75 8.35 -0.39
N HIS A 222 17.60 9.01 -0.50
CA HIS A 222 16.84 9.48 0.66
C HIS A 222 16.18 8.33 1.43
N LEU A 223 15.76 7.27 0.73
CA LEU A 223 15.25 6.04 1.35
C LEU A 223 16.33 5.32 2.18
N SER A 224 17.58 5.43 1.75
CA SER A 224 18.72 4.73 2.36
C SER A 224 19.34 5.53 3.52
N ASN A 225 19.21 6.86 3.54
CA ASN A 225 19.80 7.72 4.56
C ASN A 225 18.90 7.93 5.80
N GLN A 226 17.57 7.93 5.66
CA GLN A 226 16.68 8.12 6.83
C GLN A 226 16.67 6.92 7.81
N SER A 227 17.07 5.75 7.34
CA SER A 227 17.23 4.55 8.16
C SER A 227 18.52 4.53 9.00
N ALA A 228 19.42 5.49 8.80
CA ALA A 228 20.60 5.68 9.64
C ALA A 228 20.34 6.58 10.87
N VAL A 229 19.11 7.09 11.03
CA VAL A 229 18.73 8.09 12.06
C VAL A 229 17.69 7.56 13.06
N SER A 230 17.29 6.28 12.95
CA SER A 230 16.40 5.61 13.92
C SER A 230 17.16 4.84 14.97
#